data_AF-A0A353M729-F1
#
_entry.id   AF-A0A353M729-F1
#
_cell.length_a   1.000
_cell.length_b   1.000
_cell.length_c   1.000
_cell.angle_alpha   90.00
_cell.angle_beta   90.00
_cell.angle_gamma   90.00
#
_symmetry.space_group_name_H-M   'P 1'
#
loop_
_entity.id
_entity.type
_entity.pdbx_description
1 polymer ?
#
loop_
_entity_poly.entity_id
_entity_poly.type
_entity_poly.pdbx_seq_one_letter_code
_entity_poly.pdbx_strand_id
1 'polypeptide(L)'
;MITERETTRGYSCWLPMVLLASAVSLLFLSTIAGPAGAAQATGERVTVYYFHSTVRCETCIFVEGLTDVTLQAEFPEELSNGTLVWRPIDVQLAENSHFVTDFGLRANELVVVREKTGENPSWEKIQEIWELARDPERLSHRLKDTVLRFLGKRETIL
;
A
#
# COMPACT_ATOMS: atom_id res chain seq x y z
N MET A 1 65.74 12.91 5.09
CA MET A 1 67.14 12.80 4.63
C MET A 1 67.36 11.35 4.28
N ILE A 2 67.78 11.07 3.03
CA ILE A 2 68.31 9.78 2.51
C ILE A 2 67.26 8.67 2.31
N THR A 3 67.08 8.00 1.17
CA THR A 3 67.55 8.10 -0.23
C THR A 3 66.65 7.16 -1.04
N GLU A 4 66.34 7.52 -2.28
CA GLU A 4 65.86 6.60 -3.32
C GLU A 4 66.84 5.45 -3.57
N ARG A 5 66.33 4.29 -4.00
CA ARG A 5 67.06 3.41 -4.94
C ARG A 5 66.10 2.89 -5.99
N GLU A 6 66.35 3.38 -7.19
CA GLU A 6 65.97 2.78 -8.45
C GLU A 6 66.50 1.34 -8.58
N THR A 7 65.80 0.48 -9.29
CA THR A 7 66.46 -0.45 -10.20
C THR A 7 65.57 -0.68 -11.42
N THR A 8 66.12 -0.24 -12.53
CA THR A 8 65.67 -0.35 -13.91
C THR A 8 65.86 -1.77 -14.45
N ARG A 9 64.88 -2.23 -15.23
CA ARG A 9 65.01 -3.25 -16.28
C ARG A 9 63.79 -3.02 -17.17
N GLY A 10 63.89 -2.56 -18.40
CA GLY A 10 64.87 -2.86 -19.43
C GLY A 10 64.03 -3.20 -20.67
N TYR A 11 64.00 -2.25 -21.60
CA TYR A 11 63.20 -2.22 -22.82
C TYR A 11 63.59 -3.30 -23.84
N SER A 12 62.73 -3.42 -24.88
CA SER A 12 62.93 -4.06 -26.20
C SER A 12 62.29 -5.46 -26.30
N CYS A 13 61.61 -5.87 -27.38
CA CYS A 13 61.65 -5.41 -28.77
C CYS A 13 60.43 -6.02 -29.52
N TRP A 14 59.71 -5.21 -30.31
CA TRP A 14 59.19 -5.49 -31.67
C TRP A 14 58.24 -6.69 -31.96
N LEU A 15 56.99 -6.31 -32.33
CA LEU A 15 55.99 -6.82 -33.32
C LEU A 15 56.26 -8.14 -34.11
N PRO A 16 55.24 -8.87 -34.67
CA PRO A 16 53.95 -8.35 -35.17
C PRO A 16 52.68 -9.23 -34.99
N MET A 17 51.54 -8.54 -35.07
CA MET A 17 50.25 -8.87 -35.70
C MET A 17 50.11 -10.22 -36.45
N VAL A 18 49.23 -11.12 -35.99
CA VAL A 18 48.43 -12.03 -36.84
C VAL A 18 47.04 -12.23 -36.24
N LEU A 19 46.03 -11.83 -37.00
CA LEU A 19 44.60 -12.06 -36.79
C LEU A 19 44.26 -13.56 -36.84
N LEU A 20 43.43 -14.03 -35.91
CA LEU A 20 42.56 -15.18 -36.15
C LEU A 20 41.20 -14.93 -35.51
N ALA A 21 40.20 -14.89 -36.38
CA ALA A 21 38.80 -14.73 -36.08
C ALA A 21 38.23 -15.93 -35.32
N SER A 22 37.35 -15.68 -34.36
CA SER A 22 36.34 -16.64 -33.95
C SER A 22 35.04 -15.90 -33.68
N ALA A 23 34.09 -16.20 -34.55
CA ALA A 23 32.73 -15.74 -34.57
C ALA A 23 31.91 -16.25 -33.37
N VAL A 24 30.68 -15.75 -33.29
CA VAL A 24 29.58 -16.13 -32.38
C VAL A 24 29.58 -15.36 -31.05
N SER A 25 29.38 -14.04 -31.13
CA SER A 25 28.72 -13.34 -30.03
C SER A 25 27.22 -13.59 -30.14
N LEU A 26 26.75 -14.38 -29.18
CA LEU A 26 25.36 -14.71 -28.91
C LEU A 26 24.45 -13.49 -29.09
N LEU A 27 23.47 -13.62 -29.98
CA LEU A 27 22.27 -12.79 -29.98
C LEU A 27 21.56 -12.99 -28.64
N PHE A 28 21.87 -12.15 -27.67
CA PHE A 28 21.02 -11.96 -26.50
C PHE A 28 19.69 -11.43 -27.03
N LEU A 29 18.69 -12.32 -27.12
CA LEU A 29 17.29 -11.92 -27.18
C LEU A 29 17.03 -11.13 -25.89
N SER A 30 17.10 -9.81 -25.99
CA SER A 30 16.59 -8.92 -24.95
C SER A 30 15.10 -9.21 -24.83
N THR A 31 14.73 -10.04 -23.85
CA THR A 31 13.37 -10.09 -23.35
C THR A 31 13.11 -8.72 -22.75
N ILE A 32 12.49 -7.83 -23.54
CA ILE A 32 11.99 -6.56 -23.03
C ILE A 32 10.83 -6.95 -22.12
N ALA A 33 11.11 -7.13 -20.83
CA ALA A 33 10.08 -7.09 -19.81
C ALA A 33 9.39 -5.74 -20.00
N GLY A 34 8.18 -5.78 -20.57
CA GLY A 34 7.37 -4.58 -20.77
C GLY A 34 7.23 -3.85 -19.43
N PRO A 35 7.08 -2.51 -19.44
CA PRO A 35 6.87 -1.79 -18.20
C PRO A 35 5.65 -2.40 -17.52
N ALA A 36 5.89 -3.11 -16.42
CA ALA A 36 4.85 -3.40 -15.45
C ALA A 36 4.24 -2.04 -15.13
N GLY A 37 3.00 -1.83 -15.56
CA GLY A 37 2.35 -0.55 -15.49
C GLY A 37 2.51 -0.03 -14.08
N ALA A 38 3.33 1.03 -13.93
CA ALA A 38 3.32 1.81 -12.73
C ALA A 38 1.90 2.37 -12.67
N ALA A 39 1.06 1.74 -11.83
CA ALA A 39 -0.26 2.25 -11.51
C ALA A 39 -0.03 3.73 -11.20
N GLN A 40 -0.52 4.60 -12.08
CA GLN A 40 -0.50 6.01 -11.82
C GLN A 40 -1.25 6.14 -10.51
N ALA A 41 -0.55 6.52 -9.44
CA ALA A 41 -1.20 6.89 -8.20
C ALA A 41 -2.10 8.05 -8.59
N THR A 42 -3.36 7.73 -8.88
CA THR A 42 -4.45 8.68 -8.78
C THR A 42 -4.19 9.32 -7.43
N GLY A 43 -4.09 10.65 -7.36
CA GLY A 43 -3.86 11.33 -6.08
C GLY A 43 -4.97 11.09 -5.05
N GLU A 44 -5.83 10.11 -5.29
CA GLU A 44 -6.98 9.64 -4.54
C GLU A 44 -6.65 8.29 -3.90
N ARG A 45 -6.92 8.19 -2.60
CA ARG A 45 -6.78 6.98 -1.80
C ARG A 45 -7.99 6.85 -0.87
N VAL A 46 -8.47 5.63 -0.70
CA VAL A 46 -9.47 5.29 0.30
C VAL A 46 -8.79 4.53 1.43
N THR A 47 -9.02 4.94 2.67
CA THR A 47 -8.56 4.20 3.85
C THR A 47 -9.75 3.81 4.69
N VAL A 48 -9.85 2.53 5.03
CA VAL A 48 -10.77 2.03 6.05
C VAL A 48 -9.97 1.93 7.34
N TYR A 49 -10.37 2.69 8.35
CA TYR A 49 -9.80 2.68 9.68
C TYR A 49 -10.72 1.95 10.64
N TYR A 50 -10.16 1.08 11.48
CA TYR A 50 -10.82 0.63 12.70
C TYR A 50 -10.07 1.15 13.91
N PHE A 51 -10.62 2.19 14.52
CA PHE A 51 -10.08 2.78 15.72
C PHE A 51 -10.52 1.98 16.93
N HIS A 52 -9.56 1.57 17.76
CA HIS A 52 -9.83 0.79 18.96
C HIS A 52 -8.96 1.25 20.14
N SER A 53 -9.40 0.95 21.36
CA SER A 53 -8.56 1.01 22.56
C SER A 53 -7.54 -0.13 22.61
N THR A 54 -6.48 0.01 23.41
CA THR A 54 -5.47 -1.05 23.63
C THR A 54 -6.09 -2.33 24.19
N VAL A 55 -6.99 -2.19 25.16
CA VAL A 55 -7.77 -3.31 25.69
C VAL A 55 -8.99 -3.49 24.81
N ARG A 56 -9.15 -4.70 24.26
CA ARG A 56 -10.23 -5.04 23.32
C ARG A 56 -11.10 -6.15 23.88
N CYS A 57 -12.42 -6.00 23.76
CA CYS A 57 -13.36 -7.08 24.04
C CYS A 57 -13.53 -8.00 22.82
N GLU A 58 -14.18 -9.15 23.01
CA GLU A 58 -14.43 -10.14 21.95
C GLU A 58 -15.13 -9.53 20.73
N THR A 59 -16.14 -8.68 20.95
CA THR A 59 -16.87 -8.00 19.87
C THR A 59 -15.97 -7.07 19.05
N CYS A 60 -14.98 -6.42 19.68
CA CYS A 60 -14.05 -5.55 18.95
C CYS A 60 -13.16 -6.36 18.01
N ILE A 61 -12.63 -7.47 18.52
CA ILE A 61 -11.80 -8.41 17.75
C ILE A 61 -12.63 -9.00 16.60
N PHE A 62 -13.89 -9.35 16.87
CA PHE A 62 -14.81 -9.85 15.85
C PHE A 62 -15.05 -8.84 14.72
N VAL A 63 -15.39 -7.59 15.05
CA VAL A 63 -15.65 -6.54 14.05
C VAL A 63 -14.41 -6.27 13.20
N GLU A 64 -13.23 -6.20 13.82
CA GLU A 64 -11.95 -6.03 13.12
C GLU A 64 -11.69 -7.18 12.13
N GLY A 65 -11.81 -8.43 12.60
CA GLY A 65 -11.58 -9.61 11.77
C GLY A 65 -12.59 -9.75 10.64
N LEU A 66 -13.88 -9.50 10.91
CA LEU A 66 -14.91 -9.52 9.87
C LEU A 66 -14.63 -8.45 8.82
N THR A 67 -14.26 -7.24 9.24
CA THR A 67 -13.92 -6.15 8.33
C THR A 67 -12.76 -6.54 7.42
N ASP A 68 -11.66 -7.08 7.97
CA ASP A 68 -10.52 -7.55 7.18
C ASP A 68 -10.96 -8.59 6.14
N VAL A 69 -11.68 -9.63 6.55
CA VAL A 69 -12.18 -10.68 5.65
C VAL A 69 -13.07 -10.11 4.53
N THR A 70 -14.01 -9.21 4.87
CA THR A 70 -14.86 -8.56 3.88
C THR A 70 -14.03 -7.75 2.87
N LEU A 71 -13.05 -6.97 3.34
CA LEU A 71 -12.23 -6.15 2.45
C LEU A 71 -11.37 -7.01 1.52
N GLN A 72 -10.75 -8.07 2.04
CA GLN A 72 -9.94 -9.00 1.25
C GLN A 72 -10.77 -9.72 0.18
N ALA A 73 -12.00 -10.10 0.52
CA ALA A 73 -12.90 -10.80 -0.41
C ALA A 73 -13.45 -9.88 -1.51
N GLU A 74 -13.83 -8.66 -1.15
CA GLU A 74 -14.59 -7.76 -2.04
C GLU A 74 -13.71 -6.78 -2.83
N PHE A 75 -12.52 -6.44 -2.32
CA PHE A 75 -11.63 -5.41 -2.90
C PHE A 75 -10.15 -5.87 -3.05
N PRO A 76 -9.88 -7.10 -3.52
CA PRO A 76 -8.51 -7.61 -3.59
C PRO A 76 -7.61 -6.79 -4.52
N GLU A 77 -8.16 -6.23 -5.60
CA GLU A 77 -7.41 -5.42 -6.55
C GLU A 77 -7.01 -4.07 -5.94
N GLU A 78 -7.96 -3.38 -5.30
CA GLU A 78 -7.75 -2.07 -4.70
C GLU A 78 -6.81 -2.14 -3.49
N LEU A 79 -6.89 -3.22 -2.71
CA LEU A 79 -5.92 -3.50 -1.65
C LEU A 79 -4.52 -3.76 -2.23
N SER A 80 -4.43 -4.57 -3.28
CA SER A 80 -3.16 -4.92 -3.93
C SER A 80 -2.48 -3.73 -4.57
N ASN A 81 -3.24 -2.84 -5.23
CA ASN A 81 -2.71 -1.66 -5.90
C ASN A 81 -2.60 -0.42 -4.99
N GLY A 82 -3.04 -0.50 -3.74
CA GLY A 82 -2.93 0.56 -2.73
C GLY A 82 -3.92 1.72 -2.88
N THR A 83 -4.93 1.57 -3.74
CA THR A 83 -6.06 2.53 -3.83
C THR A 83 -6.98 2.41 -2.62
N LEU A 84 -7.08 1.21 -2.04
CA LEU A 84 -7.73 0.94 -0.76
C LEU A 84 -6.68 0.50 0.27
N VAL A 85 -6.73 1.05 1.48
CA VAL A 85 -5.86 0.67 2.59
C VAL A 85 -6.72 0.30 3.80
N TRP A 86 -6.41 -0.81 4.45
CA TRP A 86 -7.03 -1.25 5.70
C TRP A 86 -6.09 -0.99 6.88
N ARG A 87 -6.57 -0.29 7.92
CA ARG A 87 -5.77 0.13 9.08
C ARG A 87 -6.53 -0.01 10.42
N PRO A 88 -6.34 -1.11 11.17
CA PRO A 88 -6.67 -1.11 12.59
C PRO A 88 -5.67 -0.22 13.35
N ILE A 89 -6.17 0.69 14.18
CA ILE A 89 -5.38 1.71 14.89
C ILE A 89 -5.76 1.75 16.37
N ASP A 90 -4.76 1.54 17.23
CA ASP A 90 -4.87 1.81 18.65
C ASP A 90 -4.73 3.33 18.90
N VAL A 91 -5.84 3.97 19.28
CA VAL A 91 -5.88 5.43 19.52
C VAL A 91 -5.35 5.84 20.90
N GLN A 92 -5.04 4.89 21.78
CA GLN A 92 -4.43 5.18 23.09
C GLN A 92 -2.90 5.33 22.99
N LEU A 93 -2.30 4.96 21.86
CA LEU A 93 -0.91 5.29 21.55
C LEU A 93 -0.77 6.78 21.23
N ALA A 94 0.29 7.41 21.73
CA ALA A 94 0.49 8.87 21.64
C ALA A 94 0.56 9.36 20.19
N GLU A 95 1.16 8.58 19.29
CA GLU A 95 1.24 8.88 17.87
C GLU A 95 -0.14 8.89 17.17
N ASN A 96 -1.14 8.20 17.72
CA ASN A 96 -2.46 8.02 17.12
C ASN A 96 -3.56 8.83 17.83
N SER A 97 -3.29 9.42 18.99
CA SER A 97 -4.31 10.07 19.82
C SER A 97 -5.01 11.24 19.11
N HIS A 98 -4.35 11.85 18.12
CA HIS A 98 -4.92 12.93 17.30
C HIS A 98 -6.20 12.51 16.56
N PHE A 99 -6.31 11.24 16.16
CA PHE A 99 -7.50 10.72 15.46
C PHE A 99 -8.79 10.86 16.25
N VAL A 100 -8.71 10.87 17.59
CA VAL A 100 -9.88 11.09 18.47
C VAL A 100 -10.53 12.44 18.17
N THR A 101 -9.71 13.47 17.97
CA THR A 101 -10.20 14.81 17.62
C THR A 101 -10.57 14.90 16.14
N ASP A 102 -9.71 14.41 15.25
CA ASP A 102 -9.88 14.56 13.80
C ASP A 102 -11.18 13.92 13.28
N PHE A 103 -11.55 12.77 13.85
CA PHE A 103 -12.77 12.06 13.50
C PHE A 103 -13.85 12.17 14.58
N GLY A 104 -13.61 12.88 15.69
CA GLY A 104 -14.56 13.01 16.79
C GLY A 104 -14.98 11.67 17.38
N LEU A 105 -14.02 10.76 17.59
CA LEU A 105 -14.25 9.39 18.06
C LEU A 105 -14.77 9.38 19.50
N ARG A 106 -15.78 8.56 19.79
CA ARG A 106 -16.35 8.41 21.15
C ARG A 106 -16.22 7.00 21.71
N ALA A 107 -15.99 6.03 20.83
CA ALA A 107 -15.79 4.64 21.16
C ALA A 107 -14.88 3.99 20.09
N ASN A 108 -14.77 2.66 20.12
CA ASN A 108 -14.18 1.94 19.00
C ASN A 108 -15.09 2.11 17.77
N GLU A 109 -14.53 2.55 16.65
CA GLU A 109 -15.31 3.04 15.51
C GLU A 109 -14.67 2.61 14.19
N LEU A 110 -15.52 2.30 13.22
CA LEU A 110 -15.13 1.97 11.85
C LEU A 110 -15.39 3.18 10.95
N VAL A 111 -14.34 3.70 10.32
CA VAL A 111 -14.36 4.95 9.56
C VAL A 111 -13.80 4.71 8.17
N VAL A 112 -14.52 5.16 7.14
CA VAL A 112 -14.02 5.15 5.76
C VAL A 112 -13.65 6.58 5.38
N VAL A 113 -12.42 6.77 4.91
CA VAL A 113 -11.84 8.08 4.58
C VAL A 113 -11.43 8.05 3.12
N ARG A 114 -11.75 9.11 2.36
CA ARG A 114 -11.19 9.38 1.04
C ARG A 114 -10.32 10.61 1.13
N GLU A 115 -9.07 10.45 0.72
CA GLU A 115 -8.10 11.52 0.58
C GLU A 115 -7.85 11.73 -0.91
N LYS A 116 -7.94 12.97 -1.39
CA LYS A 116 -7.65 13.30 -2.79
C LYS A 116 -6.81 14.58 -2.86
N THR A 117 -5.72 14.55 -3.64
CA THR A 117 -4.80 15.67 -3.79
C THR A 117 -5.55 16.94 -4.22
N GLY A 118 -5.40 18.01 -3.42
CA GLY A 118 -6.04 19.30 -3.68
C GLY A 118 -7.47 19.43 -3.16
N GLU A 119 -8.01 18.40 -2.51
CA GLU A 119 -9.35 18.41 -1.91
C GLU A 119 -9.26 18.11 -0.40
N ASN A 120 -10.22 18.61 0.37
CA ASN A 120 -10.34 18.24 1.77
C ASN A 120 -10.74 16.76 1.87
N PRO A 121 -10.19 16.00 2.84
CA PRO A 121 -10.62 14.63 3.08
C PRO A 121 -12.13 14.57 3.37
N SER A 122 -12.77 13.57 2.80
CA SER A 122 -14.16 13.21 3.15
C SER A 122 -14.14 11.91 3.92
N TRP A 123 -15.06 11.75 4.87
CA TRP A 123 -15.11 10.55 5.70
C TRP A 123 -16.51 10.25 6.20
N GLU A 124 -16.75 8.98 6.53
CA GLU A 124 -18.00 8.49 7.09
C GLU A 124 -17.71 7.45 8.18
N LYS A 125 -18.42 7.56 9.32
CA LYS A 125 -18.47 6.52 10.35
C LYS A 125 -19.59 5.55 10.01
N ILE A 126 -19.32 4.26 10.10
CA ILE A 126 -20.40 3.25 10.10
C ILE A 126 -20.97 3.23 11.52
N GLN A 127 -21.97 4.08 11.79
CA GLN A 127 -22.49 4.28 13.15
C GLN A 127 -23.16 3.04 13.72
N GLU A 128 -23.67 2.18 12.85
CA GLU A 128 -24.44 1.00 13.21
C GLU A 128 -23.56 -0.20 13.59
N ILE A 129 -22.22 -0.07 13.67
CA ILE A 129 -21.34 -1.24 13.87
C ILE A 129 -21.75 -2.11 15.06
N TRP A 130 -22.26 -1.50 16.13
CA TRP A 130 -22.61 -2.19 17.37
C TRP A 130 -23.93 -2.95 17.26
N GLU A 131 -24.86 -2.43 16.47
CA GLU A 131 -26.10 -3.13 16.13
C GLU A 131 -25.81 -4.26 15.14
N LEU A 132 -24.94 -3.99 14.17
CA LEU A 132 -24.56 -4.91 13.10
C LEU A 132 -23.54 -5.95 13.55
N ALA A 133 -22.89 -5.81 14.70
CA ALA A 133 -21.95 -6.81 15.21
C ALA A 133 -22.61 -8.18 15.47
N ARG A 134 -23.95 -8.23 15.59
CA ARG A 134 -24.73 -9.47 15.72
C ARG A 134 -25.27 -9.98 14.38
N ASP A 135 -25.05 -9.23 13.30
CA ASP A 135 -25.49 -9.53 11.94
C ASP A 135 -24.31 -9.33 10.97
N PRO A 136 -23.43 -10.35 10.88
CA PRO A 136 -22.17 -10.24 10.13
C PRO A 136 -22.37 -9.93 8.64
N GLU A 137 -23.46 -10.44 8.07
CA GLU A 137 -23.78 -10.24 6.66
C GLU A 137 -24.20 -8.80 6.39
N ARG A 138 -25.06 -8.24 7.26
CA ARG A 138 -25.45 -6.84 7.14
C ARG A 138 -24.29 -5.88 7.41
N LEU A 139 -23.38 -6.21 8.33
CA LEU A 139 -22.14 -5.44 8.53
C LEU A 139 -21.27 -5.48 7.27
N SER A 140 -21.05 -6.66 6.70
CA SER A 140 -20.26 -6.84 5.47
C SER A 140 -20.85 -6.05 4.30
N HIS A 141 -22.17 -6.13 4.11
CA HIS A 141 -22.88 -5.39 3.07
C HIS A 141 -22.75 -3.88 3.28
N ARG A 142 -22.99 -3.38 4.50
CA ARG A 142 -22.87 -1.96 4.82
C ARG A 142 -21.46 -1.45 4.57
N LEU A 143 -20.44 -2.20 4.96
CA LEU A 143 -19.05 -1.88 4.73
C LEU A 143 -18.75 -1.81 3.23
N LYS A 144 -19.07 -2.88 2.48
CA LYS A 144 -18.89 -2.96 1.02
C LYS A 144 -19.52 -1.77 0.32
N ASP A 145 -20.77 -1.46 0.61
CA ASP A 145 -21.50 -0.34 0.02
C ASP A 145 -20.84 1.01 0.27
N THR A 146 -20.28 1.18 1.48
CA THR A 146 -19.58 2.41 1.88
C THR A 146 -18.29 2.54 1.11
N VAL A 147 -17.48 1.48 1.07
CA VAL A 147 -16.22 1.47 0.33
C VAL A 147 -16.44 1.68 -1.17
N LEU A 148 -17.47 1.07 -1.77
CA LEU A 148 -17.82 1.32 -3.17
C LEU A 148 -18.16 2.78 -3.47
N ARG A 149 -18.89 3.47 -2.56
CA ARG A 149 -19.09 4.93 -2.69
C ARG A 149 -17.78 5.66 -2.64
N PHE A 150 -16.95 5.33 -1.65
CA PHE A 150 -15.69 5.99 -1.41
C PHE A 150 -14.64 5.69 -2.49
N LEU A 151 -14.78 4.61 -3.26
CA LEU A 151 -14.00 4.34 -4.47
C LEU A 151 -14.61 4.97 -5.73
N GLY A 152 -15.80 5.58 -5.65
CA GLY A 152 -16.50 6.14 -6.81
C GLY A 152 -17.08 5.07 -7.75
N LYS A 153 -17.17 3.82 -7.30
CA LYS A 153 -17.62 2.66 -8.08
C LYS A 153 -19.11 2.36 -7.94
N ARG A 154 -19.89 3.26 -7.33
CA ARG A 154 -21.35 3.12 -7.27
C ARG A 154 -21.97 3.77 -8.51
N GLU A 155 -22.71 2.99 -9.29
CA GLU A 155 -23.59 3.51 -10.32
C GLU A 155 -24.61 4.47 -9.69
N THR A 156 -24.51 5.75 -10.04
CA THR A 156 -25.62 6.67 -9.82
C THR A 156 -26.68 6.28 -10.84
N ILE A 157 -27.67 5.50 -10.42
CA ILE A 157 -28.87 5.29 -11.22
C ILE A 157 -29.55 6.67 -11.31
N LEU A 158 -29.38 7.32 -12.45
CA LEU A 158 -30.15 8.51 -12.86
C LEU A 158 -31.52 8.09 -13.38
#